data_AF-A0A1H5J8R1-F1
#
_entry.id   AF-A0A1H5J8R1-F1
#
_cell.length_a   1.000
_cell.length_b   1.000
_cell.length_c   1.000
_cell.angle_alpha   90.00
_cell.angle_beta   90.00
_cell.angle_gamma   90.00
#
_symmetry.space_group_name_H-M   'P 1'
#
loop_
_entity.id
_entity.type
_entity.pdbx_description
1 polymer ?
#
loop_
_entity_poly.entity_id
_entity_poly.type
_entity_poly.pdbx_seq_one_letter_code
_entity_poly.pdbx_strand_id
1 'polypeptide(L)' 'MTVRASAVERAMRYEAAAARYAKKAMEGDAGAAQPAQTFASLAVAARMEHMDRRMRVLGDQLEDLWKAVGGLRRKLPER' A
#
# COMPACT_ATOMS: atom_id res chain seq x y z
N MET A 1 10.56 21.64 1.05
CA MET A 1 9.44 20.71 0.84
C MET A 1 9.86 19.35 1.35
N THR A 2 9.33 18.91 2.50
CA THR A 2 9.60 17.55 3.00
C THR A 2 8.99 16.55 2.02
N VAL A 3 9.84 15.81 1.30
CA VAL A 3 9.42 14.74 0.38
C VAL A 3 8.60 13.74 1.19
N ARG A 4 7.29 13.73 0.97
CA ARG A 4 6.37 12.82 1.65
C ARG A 4 6.73 11.41 1.19
N ALA A 5 7.41 10.64 2.06
CA ALA A 5 7.79 9.26 1.77
C ALA A 5 6.58 8.48 1.26
N SER A 6 6.80 7.67 0.22
CA SER A 6 5.75 6.83 -0.36
C SER A 6 5.18 5.87 0.70
N ALA A 7 3.91 5.47 0.54
CA ALA A 7 3.27 4.54 1.47
C ALA A 7 4.07 3.23 1.64
N VAL A 8 4.77 2.78 0.59
CA VAL A 8 5.68 1.63 0.62
C VAL A 8 6.91 1.89 1.48
N GLU A 9 7.57 3.04 1.31
CA GLU A 9 8.74 3.41 2.14
C GLU A 9 8.37 3.55 3.61
N ARG A 10 7.19 4.10 3.92
CA ARG A 10 6.69 4.16 5.30
C ARG A 10 6.44 2.75 5.87
N ALA A 11 5.80 1.88 5.10
CA ALA A 11 5.58 0.49 5.51
C ALA A 11 6.90 -0.22 5.85
N MET A 12 7.91 -0.12 4.97
CA MET A 12 9.24 -0.70 5.20
C MET A 12 9.91 -0.15 6.47
N ARG A 13 9.80 1.16 6.73
CA ARG A 13 10.34 1.77 7.96
C ARG A 13 9.65 1.25 9.21
N TYR A 14 8.33 1.10 9.17
CA TYR A 14 7.57 0.54 10.30
C TYR A 14 7.88 -0.94 10.51
N GLU A 15 8.06 -1.73 9.46
CA GLU A 15 8.48 -3.13 9.57
C GLU A 15 9.85 -3.27 10.21
N ALA A 16 10.81 -2.45 9.79
CA ALA A 16 12.13 -2.43 10.39
C ALA A 16 12.08 -2.04 11.87
N ALA A 17 11.23 -1.07 12.25
CA ALA A 17 11.02 -0.70 13.64
C ALA A 17 10.35 -1.84 14.44
N ALA A 18 9.31 -2.46 13.89
CA ALA A 18 8.61 -3.60 14.50
C ALA A 18 9.57 -4.75 14.77
N ALA A 19 10.42 -5.11 13.80
CA ALA A 19 11.41 -6.17 13.95
C ALA A 19 12.46 -5.85 15.04
N ARG A 20 12.91 -4.59 15.12
CA ARG A 20 13.86 -4.16 16.16
C ARG A 20 13.26 -4.26 17.56
N TYR A 21 12.03 -3.81 17.75
CA TYR A 21 11.37 -3.90 19.06
C TYR A 21 10.95 -5.34 19.40
N ALA A 22 10.55 -6.14 18.42
CA ALA A 22 10.29 -7.57 18.64
C ALA A 22 11.56 -8.28 19.12
N LYS A 23 12.72 -7.98 18.53
CA LYS A 23 14.00 -8.50 18.99
C LYS A 23 14.29 -8.12 20.45
N LYS A 24 14.13 -6.85 20.81
CA LYS A 24 14.30 -6.39 22.20
C LYS A 24 13.37 -7.09 23.19
N ALA A 25 12.11 -7.31 22.79
CA ALA A 25 11.14 -8.03 23.61
C ALA A 25 11.56 -9.49 23.83
N MET A 26 12.11 -10.15 22.80
CA MET A 26 12.69 -11.50 22.92
C MET A 26 13.93 -11.54 23.81
N GLU A 27 14.70 -10.46 23.88
CA GLU A 27 15.87 -10.30 24.75
C GLU A 27 15.49 -9.97 26.21
N GLY A 28 14.19 -9.88 26.53
CA GLY A 28 13.68 -9.66 27.89
C GLY A 28 13.22 -8.23 28.19
N ASP A 29 13.26 -7.31 27.23
CA ASP A 29 12.68 -5.97 27.38
C ASP A 29 11.15 -6.02 27.25
N ALA A 30 10.47 -6.21 28.39
CA ALA A 30 9.01 -6.26 28.46
C ALA A 30 8.34 -4.98 27.90
N GLY A 31 9.02 -3.84 27.89
CA GLY A 31 8.52 -2.58 27.34
C GLY A 31 8.53 -2.53 25.81
N ALA A 32 9.21 -3.46 25.14
CA ALA A 32 9.36 -3.45 23.69
C ALA A 32 8.22 -4.19 22.94
N ALA A 33 7.41 -5.00 23.63
CA ALA A 33 6.33 -5.76 22.99
C ALA A 33 5.24 -4.85 22.39
N GLN A 34 4.77 -3.86 23.15
CA GLN A 34 3.74 -2.92 22.68
C GLN A 34 4.23 -2.04 21.49
N PRO A 35 5.45 -1.47 21.51
CA PRO A 35 6.03 -0.83 20.34
C PRO A 35 6.12 -1.75 19.12
N ALA A 36 6.56 -3.00 19.29
CA ALA A 36 6.65 -3.96 18.19
C ALA A 36 5.30 -4.17 17.51
N GLN A 37 4.26 -4.40 18.30
CA GLN A 37 2.89 -4.58 17.80
C GLN A 37 2.38 -3.30 17.11
N THR A 38 2.62 -2.13 17.71
CA THR A 38 2.18 -0.84 17.17
C THR A 38 2.80 -0.58 15.79
N PHE A 39 4.11 -0.79 15.65
CA PHE A 39 4.79 -0.61 14.37
C PHE A 39 4.35 -1.65 13.34
N ALA A 40 4.05 -2.88 13.75
CA ALA A 40 3.49 -3.88 12.84
C ALA A 40 2.10 -3.44 12.31
N SER A 41 1.22 -2.91 13.17
CA SER A 41 -0.08 -2.37 12.75
C SER A 41 0.07 -1.19 11.79
N LEU A 42 1.02 -0.29 12.05
CA LEU A 42 1.30 0.86 11.17
C LEU A 42 1.83 0.42 9.79
N ALA A 43 2.69 -0.61 9.74
CA ALA A 43 3.16 -1.17 8.49
C ALA A 43 2.01 -1.74 7.64
N VAL A 44 1.11 -2.48 8.28
CA VAL A 44 -0.07 -3.05 7.63
C VAL A 44 -0.99 -1.94 7.09
N ALA A 45 -1.26 -0.90 7.88
CA ALA A 45 -2.07 0.23 7.45
C ALA A 45 -1.46 0.94 6.22
N ALA A 46 -0.15 1.18 6.22
CA ALA A 46 0.56 1.80 5.10
C ALA A 46 0.52 0.93 3.82
N ARG A 47 0.57 -0.41 3.95
CA ARG A 47 0.38 -1.33 2.81
C ARG A 47 -1.05 -1.27 2.27
N MET A 48 -2.06 -1.20 3.14
CA MET A 48 -3.45 -1.08 2.72
C MET A 48 -3.70 0.24 1.99
N GLU A 49 -3.16 1.36 2.47
CA GLU A 49 -3.23 2.66 1.78
C GLU A 49 -2.62 2.58 0.37
N HIS A 50 -1.46 1.92 0.24
CA HIS A 50 -0.82 1.71 -1.05
C HIS A 50 -1.68 0.85 -2.00
N MET A 51 -2.27 -0.23 -1.49
CA MET A 51 -3.14 -1.11 -2.28
C MET A 51 -4.43 -0.42 -2.72
N ASP A 52 -5.09 0.30 -1.81
CA ASP A 52 -6.28 1.09 -2.14
C ASP A 52 -5.99 2.11 -3.24
N ARG A 53 -4.89 2.84 -3.13
CA ARG A 53 -4.45 3.76 -4.18
C ARG A 53 -4.22 3.04 -5.51
N ARG A 54 -3.57 1.87 -5.49
CA ARG A 54 -3.32 1.09 -6.70
C ARG A 54 -4.61 0.61 -7.34
N MET A 55 -5.60 0.17 -6.54
CA MET A 55 -6.89 -0.26 -7.05
C MET A 55 -7.66 0.87 -7.74
N ARG A 56 -7.61 2.09 -7.20
CA ARG A 56 -8.22 3.26 -7.86
C ARG A 56 -7.60 3.52 -9.23
N VAL A 57 -6.27 3.55 -9.31
CA VAL A 57 -5.56 3.76 -10.59
C VAL A 57 -5.90 2.67 -11.61
N LEU A 58 -5.97 1.40 -11.17
CA LEU A 58 -6.37 0.30 -12.05
C LEU A 58 -7.84 0.42 -12.50
N GLY A 59 -8.73 0.90 -11.61
CA GLY A 59 -10.12 1.20 -11.95
C GLY A 59 -10.24 2.27 -13.03
N ASP A 60 -9.50 3.38 -12.88
CA ASP A 60 -9.48 4.47 -13.86
C ASP A 60 -8.97 3.96 -15.23
N GLN A 61 -7.87 3.19 -15.24
CA GLN A 61 -7.32 2.59 -16.45
C GLN A 61 -8.29 1.61 -17.14
N LEU A 62 -9.05 0.85 -16.35
CA LEU A 62 -10.06 -0.06 -16.87
C LEU A 62 -11.22 0.73 -17.52
N GLU A 63 -11.67 1.81 -16.91
CA GLU A 63 -12.72 2.68 -17.48
C GLU A 63 -12.27 3.28 -18.82
N ASP A 64 -11.04 3.78 -18.89
CA ASP A 64 -10.48 4.35 -20.11
C ASP A 64 -10.37 3.29 -21.23
N LEU A 65 -9.98 2.06 -20.88
CA LEU A 65 -9.94 0.95 -21.83
C LEU A 65 -11.35 0.60 -22.35
N TRP A 66 -12.36 0.58 -21.50
CA TRP A 66 -13.76 0.35 -21.92
C TRP A 66 -14.26 1.45 -22.86
N LYS A 67 -13.94 2.72 -22.60
CA LYS A 67 -14.28 3.82 -23.51
C LYS A 67 -13.62 3.65 -24.88
N ALA A 68 -12.33 3.29 -24.91
CA ALA A 68 -11.61 3.05 -26.15
C ALA A 68 -12.22 1.89 -26.97
N VAL A 69 -12.51 0.76 -26.32
CA VAL A 69 -13.16 -0.39 -26.95
C VAL A 69 -14.56 -0.05 -27.45
N GLY A 70 -15.36 0.69 -26.66
CA GLY A 70 -16.68 1.16 -27.08
C GLY A 70 -16.62 2.09 -28.29
N GLY A 71 -15.62 2.98 -28.34
CA GLY A 71 -15.36 3.84 -29.49
C GLY A 71 -14.96 3.06 -30.75
N LEU A 72 -14.16 2.00 -30.60
CA LEU A 72 -13.79 1.11 -31.71
C LEU A 72 -14.99 0.32 -32.24
N ARG A 73 -15.81 -0.24 -31.34
CA ARG A 73 -17.03 -0.99 -31.73
C ARG A 73 -18.00 -0.12 -32.50
N ARG A 74 -18.21 1.14 -32.10
CA ARG A 74 -19.09 2.09 -32.83
C ARG A 74 -18.57 2.47 -34.21
N LYS A 75 -17.25 2.35 -34.44
CA LYS A 75 -16.60 2.68 -35.72
C LYS A 75 -16.52 1.48 -36.67
N LEU A 76 -16.70 0.25 -36.18
CA LEU A 76 -16.88 -0.90 -37.05
C LEU A 76 -18.36 -1.01 -37.43
N PRO A 77 -18.73 -0.86 -38.72
CA PRO A 77 -20.08 -1.16 -39.16
C PRO A 77 -20.34 -2.67 -38.94
N GLU A 78 -21.49 -3.00 -38.35
CA GLU A 78 -21.97 -4.38 -38.27
C GLU A 78 -21.98 -4.94 -39.70
N ARG A 79 -21.08 -5.90 -39.96
CA ARG A 79 -21.02 -6.67 -41.19
C ARG A 79 -21.76 -7.98 -41.00
#